data_AF-A0A811T9G4-F1
#
_entry.id   AF-A0A811T9G4-F1
#
_cell.length_a   1.000
_cell.length_b   1.000
_cell.length_c   1.000
_cell.angle_alpha   90.00
_cell.angle_beta   90.00
_cell.angle_gamma   90.00
#
_symmetry.space_group_name_H-M   'P 1'
#
loop_
_entity.id
_entity.type
_entity.pdbx_description
1 polymer ?
#
loop_
_entity_poly.entity_id
_entity_poly.type
_entity_poly.pdbx_seq_one_letter_code
_entity_poly.pdbx_strand_id
1 'polypeptide(L)' 'MIHTKLILSLECAQIVQRSLEPDNLSSMQTSENSKKVIVQFEANRIGTVLSTIDDYLMNAKIAEDLCSITKTKTKK' A
#
# COMPACT_ATOMS: atom_id res chain seq x y z
N MET A 1 5.12 -7.15 -21.20
CA MET A 1 4.62 -7.31 -19.82
C MET A 1 5.52 -6.52 -18.90
N ILE A 2 4.98 -5.52 -18.22
CA ILE A 2 5.71 -4.63 -17.30
C ILE A 2 5.59 -5.23 -15.91
N HIS A 3 6.72 -5.49 -15.26
CA HIS A 3 6.77 -5.99 -13.90
C HIS A 3 7.06 -4.82 -12.97
N THR A 4 6.22 -4.63 -11.97
CA THR A 4 6.29 -3.50 -11.05
C THR A 4 6.53 -4.00 -9.64
N LYS A 5 7.44 -3.32 -8.93
CA LYS A 5 7.67 -3.51 -7.50
C LYS A 5 7.63 -2.15 -6.81
N LEU A 6 6.57 -1.90 -6.05
CA LEU A 6 6.41 -0.71 -5.23
C LEU A 6 6.86 -1.03 -3.80
N ILE A 7 7.71 -0.18 -3.21
CA ILE A 7 8.18 -0.33 -1.83
C ILE A 7 7.85 0.95 -1.08
N LEU A 8 6.91 0.87 -0.14
CA LEU A 8 6.48 1.98 0.70
C LEU A 8 7.11 1.82 2.08
N SER A 9 7.79 2.85 2.56
CA SER A 9 8.33 2.89 3.93
C SER A 9 7.38 3.70 4.79
N LEU A 10 6.67 3.03 5.70
CA LEU A 10 5.54 3.58 6.44
C LEU A 10 5.68 3.24 7.92
N GLU A 11 5.29 4.16 8.80
CA GLU A 11 5.36 3.94 10.26
C GLU A 11 4.34 2.92 10.76
N CYS A 12 3.30 2.68 9.97
CA CYS A 12 2.19 1.78 10.27
C CYS A 12 2.05 0.69 9.20
N ALA A 13 3.16 0.15 8.72
CA ALA A 13 3.18 -0.78 7.59
C ALA A 13 2.17 -1.95 7.70
N GLN A 14 2.01 -2.57 8.87
CA GLN A 14 1.02 -3.64 9.07
C GLN A 14 -0.43 -3.18 8.92
N ILE A 15 -0.77 -2.02 9.47
CA ILE A 15 -2.14 -1.48 9.37
C ILE A 15 -2.42 -1.08 7.92
N VAL A 16 -1.45 -0.44 7.27
CA VAL A 16 -1.59 -0.03 5.88
C VAL A 16 -1.74 -1.25 4.97
N GLN A 17 -0.92 -2.29 5.12
CA GLN A 17 -1.02 -3.50 4.30
C GLN A 17 -2.40 -4.17 4.47
N ARG A 18 -2.87 -4.38 5.70
CA ARG A 18 -4.20 -4.96 5.96
C ARG A 18 -5.36 -4.11 5.44
N SER A 19 -5.18 -2.79 5.43
CA SER A 19 -6.20 -1.87 4.89
C SER A 19 -6.28 -1.94 3.37
N LEU A 20 -5.18 -2.31 2.71
CA LEU A 20 -5.06 -2.41 1.26
C LEU A 20 -5.38 -3.82 0.72
N GLU A 21 -5.32 -4.85 1.57
CA GLU A 21 -5.66 -6.24 1.20
C GLU A 21 -6.99 -6.41 0.44
N PRO A 22 -8.09 -5.76 0.86
CA PRO A 22 -9.38 -5.92 0.17
C PRO A 22 -9.39 -5.38 -1.27
N ASP A 23 -8.55 -4.39 -1.57
CA ASP A 23 -8.47 -3.73 -2.88
C ASP A 23 -7.45 -4.42 -3.81
N ASN A 24 -6.68 -5.39 -3.30
CA ASN A 24 -5.68 -6.08 -4.09
C ASN A 24 -6.34 -6.92 -5.19
N LEU A 25 -5.91 -6.69 -6.44
CA LEU A 25 -6.25 -7.58 -7.55
C LEU A 25 -5.61 -8.96 -7.32
N SER A 26 -6.22 -10.01 -7.85
CA SER A 26 -5.69 -11.39 -7.73
C SER A 26 -4.28 -11.57 -8.32
N SER A 27 -3.86 -10.66 -9.20
CA SER A 27 -2.51 -10.60 -9.78
C SER A 27 -1.50 -9.81 -8.94
N MET A 28 -1.92 -9.21 -7.83
CA MET A 28 -1.06 -8.46 -6.92
C MET A 28 -0.55 -9.37 -5.80
N GLN A 29 0.75 -9.31 -5.55
CA GLN A 29 1.37 -9.92 -4.39
C GLN A 29 1.81 -8.82 -3.44
N THR A 30 1.32 -8.88 -2.20
CA THR A 30 1.69 -7.95 -1.14
C THR A 30 2.43 -8.67 -0.03
N SER A 31 3.47 -8.04 0.51
CA SER A 31 4.15 -8.50 1.72
C SER A 31 4.56 -7.30 2.56
N GLU A 32 4.59 -7.47 3.87
CA GLU A 32 4.98 -6.43 4.81
C GLU A 32 6.07 -6.88 5.77
N ASN A 33 6.81 -5.89 6.26
CA ASN A 33 7.60 -5.99 7.49
C ASN A 33 7.25 -4.81 8.40
N SER A 34 7.84 -4.74 9.59
CA SER A 34 7.49 -3.72 10.60
C SER A 34 7.54 -2.27 10.13
N LYS A 35 8.23 -1.95 9.02
CA LYS A 35 8.36 -0.57 8.50
C LYS A 35 8.15 -0.44 6.99
N LYS A 36 7.80 -1.52 6.28
CA LYS A 36 7.69 -1.51 4.82
C LYS A 36 6.53 -2.34 4.33
N VAL A 37 5.89 -1.86 3.28
CA VAL A 37 4.93 -2.62 2.47
C VAL A 37 5.52 -2.76 1.07
N ILE A 38 5.55 -3.98 0.57
CA ILE A 38 6.03 -4.34 -0.77
C ILE A 38 4.84 -4.84 -1.56
N VAL A 39 4.66 -4.28 -2.75
CA VAL A 39 3.58 -4.64 -3.68
C VAL A 39 4.20 -4.98 -5.01
N GLN A 40 3.80 -6.11 -5.57
CA GLN A 40 4.28 -6.60 -6.84
C GLN A 40 3.09 -6.92 -7.73
N PHE A 41 3.14 -6.44 -8.97
CA PHE A 41 2.12 -6.73 -9.96
C PHE A 41 2.66 -6.60 -11.37
N GLU A 42 1.91 -7.14 -12.32
CA GLU A 42 2.24 -7.09 -13.73
C GLU A 42 1.12 -6.42 -14.52
N ALA A 43 1.49 -5.63 -15.53
CA ALA A 43 0.54 -5.01 -16.44
C ALA A 43 1.08 -4.92 -17.86
N ASN A 44 0.17 -4.90 -18.84
CA ASN A 44 0.54 -4.86 -20.26
C ASN A 44 0.71 -3.45 -20.82
N ARG A 45 0.23 -2.42 -20.10
CA ARG A 45 0.24 -1.02 -20.53
C ARG A 45 0.82 -0.14 -19.44
N ILE A 46 1.68 0.80 -19.82
CA ILE A 46 2.26 1.76 -18.88
C ILE A 46 1.19 2.62 -18.20
N GLY A 47 0.13 2.99 -18.92
CA GLY A 47 -1.00 3.73 -18.34
C GLY A 47 -1.67 3.00 -17.19
N THR A 48 -1.81 1.67 -17.28
CA THR A 48 -2.34 0.84 -16.21
C THR A 48 -1.40 0.79 -15.01
N VAL A 49 -0.09 0.68 -15.23
CA VAL A 49 0.89 0.75 -14.14
C VAL A 49 0.77 2.08 -13.39
N LEU A 50 0.68 3.19 -14.13
CA LEU A 50 0.58 4.52 -13.55
C LEU A 50 -0.71 4.71 -12.75
N SER A 51 -1.87 4.36 -13.32
CA SER A 51 -3.15 4.49 -12.61
C SER A 51 -3.19 3.61 -11.36
N THR A 52 -2.71 2.36 -11.47
CA THR A 52 -2.66 1.44 -10.32
C THR A 52 -1.73 1.93 -9.22
N ILE A 53 -0.56 2.48 -9.56
CA ILE A 53 0.34 3.07 -8.54
C ILE A 53 -0.33 4.28 -7.89
N ASP A 54 -0.96 5.16 -8.65
CA ASP A 54 -1.60 6.37 -8.13
C ASP A 54 -2.72 6.03 -7.13
N ASP A 55 -3.62 5.12 -7.52
CA ASP A 55 -4.69 4.59 -6.65
C ASP A 55 -4.10 3.97 -5.36
N TYR A 56 -3.03 3.18 -5.50
CA TYR A 56 -2.39 2.51 -4.37
C TYR A 56 -1.71 3.48 -3.40
N LEU A 57 -1.04 4.52 -3.92
CA LEU A 57 -0.42 5.56 -3.11
C LEU A 57 -1.47 6.37 -2.35
N MET A 58 -2.59 6.71 -2.97
CA MET A 58 -3.69 7.41 -2.33
C MET A 58 -4.28 6.61 -1.17
N ASN A 59 -4.58 5.32 -1.39
CA ASN A 59 -5.13 4.46 -0.35
C ASN A 59 -4.14 4.25 0.80
N ALA A 60 -2.85 4.06 0.49
CA ALA A 60 -1.80 3.92 1.50
C ALA A 60 -1.66 5.16 2.39
N LYS A 61 -1.75 6.36 1.79
CA LYS A 61 -1.68 7.63 2.50
C LYS A 61 -2.82 7.79 3.50
N ILE A 62 -4.04 7.49 3.09
CA ILE A 62 -5.22 7.56 3.97
C ILE A 62 -5.07 6.60 5.16
N ALA A 63 -4.64 5.36 4.90
CA ALA A 63 -4.44 4.36 5.95
C ALA A 63 -3.34 4.78 6.95
N GLU A 64 -2.25 5.40 6.48
CA GLU A 64 -1.18 5.91 7.34
C GLU A 64 -1.64 7.09 8.20
N ASP A 65 -2.42 8.02 7.64
CA ASP A 65 -2.96 9.17 8.37
C ASP A 65 -3.91 8.72 9.48
N LEU A 66 -4.80 7.77 9.20
CA LEU A 66 -5.70 7.18 10.20
C LEU A 66 -4.94 6.46 11.32
N CYS A 67 -3.88 5.74 10.99
CA CYS A 67 -3.02 5.12 12.00
C CYS A 67 -2.34 6.15 12.91
N SER A 68 -1.87 7.25 12.34
CA SER A 68 -1.20 8.32 13.08
C SER A 68 -2.16 9.02 14.06
N ILE A 69 -3.42 9.24 13.64
CA ILE A 69 -4.47 9.81 14.50
C ILE A 69 -4.86 8.86 15.64
N THR A 70 -4.93 7.55 15.38
CA THR A 70 -5.26 6.58 16.44
C THR A 70 -4.14 6.44 17.47
N LYS A 71 -2.87 6.43 17.05
CA LYS A 71 -1.72 6.45 17.97
C LYS A 71 -1.68 7.66 18.91
N THR A 72 -2.19 8.82 18.47
CA THR A 72 -2.22 10.04 19.29
C THR A 72 -3.38 10.10 20.28
N LYS A 73 -4.51 9.43 19.99
CA LYS A 73 -5.66 9.37 20.91
C LYS A 73 -5.51 8.38 22.07
N THR A 74 -4.67 7.36 21.95
CA THR A 74 -4.46 6.35 23.01
C THR A 74 -3.43 6.76 24.08
N LYS A 75 -2.86 7.97 23.98
CA LYS A 75 -1.94 8.55 24.98
C LYS A 75 -2.63 9.48 25.99
N LYS A 76 -3.96 9.37 26.16
CA LYS A 76 -4.73 10.17 27.13
C LYS A 76 -5.33 9.30 28.22
#